data_AF-A0AAD8YNQ3-F1
#
_entry.id   AF-A0AAD8YNQ3-F1
#
_cell.length_a   1.000
_cell.length_b   1.000
_cell.length_c   1.000
_cell.angle_alpha   90.00
_cell.angle_beta   90.00
_cell.angle_gamma   90.00
#
_symmetry.space_group_name_H-M   'P 1'
#
loop_
_entity.id
_entity.type
_entity.pdbx_description
1 polymer ?
#
loop_
_entity_poly.entity_id
_entity_poly.type
_entity_poly.pdbx_seq_one_letter_code
_entity_poly.pdbx_strand_id
1 'polypeptide(L)'
;MATQAAAAYAVKQQVNSGPPQVGSPNGGDEQQEAKPAGWREWILRVGAVGNLGVQGVNVALQIPRMALVSATDIPRRVGGYTVYASSGLGAVHSPAVMVKERQLTKEDTFRTALNGIREEQGRLTQENDILSAEIDDLQSEVDRMNDIEMALRELSETQGSQLSQLMDLIRQNKEINDGMRAVLKSKAAEEVISLVLDIDNDGSFSIQNKEIDRLIIGMKLMDGVSFDENMFRDDLAKCGGSVDEVIAMIKDMFDSGEAGEGEERCTGGRCTINIDEPENFFKKNRGSMTYD
;
A
#
# COMPACT_ATOMS: atom_id res chain seq x y z
N MET A 1 35.76 -30.68 23.75
CA MET A 1 35.51 -29.77 22.60
C MET A 1 34.36 -28.78 22.89
N ALA A 2 34.34 -28.14 24.07
CA ALA A 2 33.26 -27.23 24.47
C ALA A 2 33.72 -25.76 24.66
N THR A 3 35.01 -25.47 24.42
CA THR A 3 35.62 -24.16 24.70
C THR A 3 35.91 -23.32 23.46
N GLN A 4 35.67 -23.83 22.25
CA GLN A 4 35.88 -23.07 21.01
C GLN A 4 34.63 -22.35 20.49
N ALA A 5 33.42 -22.68 20.99
CA ALA A 5 32.19 -22.03 20.54
C ALA A 5 31.95 -20.64 21.18
N ALA A 6 32.51 -20.37 22.36
CA ALA A 6 32.31 -19.10 23.06
C ALA A 6 33.15 -17.94 22.47
N ALA A 7 34.27 -18.23 21.79
CA ALA A 7 35.13 -17.20 21.21
C ALA A 7 34.57 -16.56 19.94
N ALA A 8 33.67 -17.24 19.22
CA ALA A 8 33.08 -16.71 17.98
C ALA A 8 32.02 -15.62 18.22
N TYR A 9 31.43 -15.54 19.42
CA TYR A 9 30.37 -14.58 19.71
C TYR A 9 30.88 -13.20 20.18
N ALA A 10 32.12 -13.10 20.69
CA ALA A 10 32.68 -11.85 21.17
C ALA A 10 33.24 -10.93 20.06
N VAL A 11 33.51 -11.47 18.86
CA VAL A 11 34.14 -10.71 17.76
C VAL A 11 33.13 -9.87 16.97
N LYS A 12 31.82 -10.12 17.10
CA LYS A 12 30.78 -9.41 16.34
C LYS A 12 30.32 -8.08 16.95
N GLN A 13 30.77 -7.69 18.15
CA GLN A 13 30.34 -6.45 18.81
C GLN A 13 31.28 -5.25 18.65
N GLN A 14 32.39 -5.37 17.89
CA GLN A 14 33.41 -4.30 17.81
C GLN A 14 33.49 -3.54 16.47
N VAL A 15 32.53 -3.68 15.56
CA VAL A 15 32.57 -3.01 14.24
C VAL A 15 31.44 -1.96 14.11
N ASN A 16 31.24 -1.11 15.12
CA ASN A 16 30.29 -0.01 14.99
C ASN A 16 30.71 1.27 15.75
N SER A 17 31.87 1.80 15.39
CA SER A 17 32.27 3.15 15.78
C SER A 17 33.25 3.74 14.74
N GLY A 18 32.69 4.33 13.69
CA GLY A 18 33.40 5.18 12.72
C GLY A 18 33.05 6.66 12.94
N PRO A 19 33.98 7.61 12.72
CA PRO A 19 33.89 9.01 13.16
C PRO A 19 33.03 9.90 12.25
N PRO A 20 32.57 11.07 12.72
CA PRO A 20 31.76 12.00 11.93
C PRO A 20 32.63 12.70 10.86
N GLN A 21 32.23 12.62 9.60
CA GLN A 21 32.88 13.37 8.52
C GLN A 21 32.17 14.71 8.24
N VAL A 22 33.05 15.69 8.21
CA VAL A 22 32.94 17.12 7.91
C VAL A 22 32.33 17.36 6.53
N GLY A 23 31.43 18.34 6.45
CA GLY A 23 30.80 18.79 5.21
C GLY A 23 31.75 19.50 4.24
N SER A 24 31.36 19.49 2.97
CA SER A 24 31.82 20.45 1.97
C SER A 24 30.67 20.74 1.01
N PRO A 25 30.43 22.02 0.65
CA PRO A 25 29.38 22.41 -0.26
C PRO A 25 29.92 22.33 -1.69
N ASN A 26 29.17 21.67 -2.59
CA ASN A 26 29.46 21.72 -4.01
C ASN A 26 28.23 22.30 -4.71
N GLY A 27 28.37 23.55 -5.15
CA GLY A 27 27.44 24.19 -6.05
C GLY A 27 27.55 23.56 -7.43
N GLY A 28 26.40 23.30 -8.05
CA GLY A 28 26.26 22.89 -9.43
C GLY A 28 25.02 23.53 -10.00
N ASP A 29 25.22 24.48 -10.90
CA ASP A 29 24.19 25.12 -11.70
C ASP A 29 23.49 24.07 -12.60
N GLU A 30 22.21 23.80 -12.35
CA GLU A 30 21.37 23.03 -13.27
C GLU A 30 20.46 23.95 -14.11
N GLN A 31 20.67 23.87 -15.41
CA GLN A 31 19.93 24.52 -16.48
C GLN A 31 18.46 24.07 -16.44
N GLN A 32 17.54 25.02 -16.20
CA GLN A 32 16.11 24.79 -16.38
C GLN A 32 15.77 24.70 -17.87
N GLU A 33 15.40 23.49 -18.30
CA GLU A 33 14.72 23.23 -19.57
C GLU A 33 13.38 23.98 -19.62
N ALA A 34 13.20 24.77 -20.68
CA ALA A 34 11.97 25.51 -20.96
C ALA A 34 10.84 24.56 -21.41
N LYS A 35 9.84 24.34 -20.55
CA LYS A 35 8.56 23.74 -20.95
C LYS A 35 7.76 24.72 -21.83
N PRO A 36 7.07 24.26 -22.89
CA PRO A 36 6.32 25.14 -23.78
C PRO A 36 5.06 25.69 -23.09
N ALA A 37 4.89 27.02 -23.19
CA ALA A 37 3.75 27.77 -22.69
C ALA A 37 2.43 27.25 -23.26
N GLY A 38 1.48 26.94 -22.38
CA GLY A 38 0.14 26.50 -22.75
C GLY A 38 -0.69 27.62 -23.41
N TRP A 39 -1.62 27.25 -24.28
CA TRP A 39 -2.44 28.16 -25.12
C TRP A 39 -3.12 29.34 -24.40
N ARG A 40 -3.28 29.25 -23.06
CA ARG A 40 -3.86 30.30 -22.22
C ARG A 40 -2.94 31.50 -22.05
N GLU A 41 -1.62 31.33 -22.11
CA GLU A 41 -0.66 32.45 -22.09
C GLU A 41 -0.58 33.17 -23.45
N TRP A 42 -0.81 32.47 -24.56
CA TRP A 42 -0.82 33.07 -25.90
C TRP A 42 -2.00 34.05 -26.07
N ILE A 43 -3.16 33.70 -25.53
CA ILE A 43 -4.37 34.55 -25.57
C ILE A 43 -4.17 35.83 -24.74
N LEU A 44 -3.47 35.75 -23.61
CA LEU A 44 -3.18 36.91 -22.76
C LEU A 44 -2.17 37.88 -23.39
N ARG A 45 -1.20 37.39 -24.17
CA ARG A 45 -0.23 38.25 -24.87
C ARG A 45 -0.80 38.94 -26.12
N VAL A 46 -1.76 38.34 -26.81
CA VAL A 46 -2.43 38.97 -27.97
C VAL A 46 -3.47 40.01 -27.51
N GLY A 47 -4.13 39.80 -26.38
CA GLY A 47 -5.10 40.75 -25.82
C GLY A 47 -4.50 42.09 -25.36
N ALA A 48 -3.23 42.11 -24.95
CA ALA A 48 -2.59 43.30 -24.39
C ALA A 48 -2.00 44.29 -25.44
N VAL A 49 -1.85 43.88 -26.71
CA VAL A 49 -1.25 44.73 -27.78
C VAL A 49 -2.33 45.39 -28.68
N GLY A 50 -3.61 45.06 -28.46
CA GLY A 50 -4.71 45.39 -29.38
C GLY A 50 -5.18 46.85 -29.46
N ASN A 51 -4.65 47.80 -28.68
CA ASN A 51 -5.20 49.17 -28.64
C ASN A 51 -4.26 50.29 -29.16
N LEU A 52 -3.07 49.94 -29.64
CA LEU A 52 -2.13 50.91 -30.25
C LEU A 52 -2.20 50.93 -31.79
N GLY A 53 -2.76 49.91 -32.43
CA GLY A 53 -2.84 49.79 -33.89
C GLY A 53 -3.99 50.56 -34.56
N VAL A 54 -5.05 50.93 -33.82
CA VAL A 54 -6.28 51.50 -34.41
C VAL A 54 -6.25 53.04 -34.51
N GLN A 55 -5.33 53.72 -33.81
CA GLN A 55 -5.21 55.18 -33.89
C GLN A 55 -4.22 55.68 -34.95
N GLY A 56 -3.37 54.80 -35.51
CA GLY A 56 -2.37 55.18 -36.52
C GLY A 56 -2.92 55.35 -37.95
N VAL A 57 -4.12 54.85 -38.26
CA VAL A 57 -4.60 54.75 -39.65
C VAL A 57 -5.51 55.92 -40.08
N ASN A 58 -6.12 56.66 -39.14
CA ASN A 58 -7.10 57.70 -39.50
C ASN A 58 -6.49 59.11 -39.72
N VAL A 59 -5.24 59.33 -39.30
CA VAL A 59 -4.53 60.61 -39.53
C VAL A 59 -3.81 60.64 -40.89
N ALA A 60 -3.53 59.48 -41.49
CA ALA A 60 -2.81 59.39 -42.76
C ALA A 60 -3.68 59.51 -44.03
N LEU A 61 -5.01 59.51 -43.91
CA LEU A 61 -5.93 59.42 -45.07
C LEU A 61 -6.69 60.72 -45.41
N GLN A 62 -6.46 61.84 -44.70
CA GLN A 62 -7.12 63.12 -44.99
C GLN A 62 -6.19 64.24 -45.51
N ILE A 63 -4.95 63.91 -45.85
CA ILE A 63 -4.01 64.83 -46.50
C ILE A 63 -3.75 64.31 -47.92
N PRO A 64 -4.71 64.43 -48.87
CA PRO A 64 -4.66 65.57 -49.79
C PRO A 64 -6.02 65.88 -50.48
N ARG A 65 -6.76 66.92 -50.06
CA ARG A 65 -7.80 67.51 -50.93
C ARG A 65 -8.17 68.96 -50.63
N MET A 66 -7.17 69.79 -50.30
CA MET A 66 -7.34 71.24 -50.19
C MET A 66 -6.22 71.94 -50.97
N ALA A 67 -6.13 71.65 -52.26
CA ALA A 67 -5.47 72.52 -53.22
C ALA A 67 -6.55 73.11 -54.13
N LEU A 68 -6.56 74.44 -54.21
CA LEU A 68 -7.29 75.29 -55.16
C LEU A 68 -8.76 75.63 -54.82
N VAL A 69 -8.95 76.57 -53.87
CA VAL A 69 -9.98 77.61 -54.02
C VAL A 69 -9.37 78.97 -53.64
N SER A 70 -9.62 79.93 -54.52
CA SER A 70 -9.10 81.30 -54.57
C SER A 70 -9.39 82.15 -53.32
N ALA A 71 -8.44 83.00 -52.97
CA ALA A 71 -8.35 83.75 -51.72
C ALA A 71 -8.75 85.23 -51.88
N THR A 72 -10.03 85.59 -51.77
CA THR A 72 -10.38 86.99 -51.43
C THR A 72 -11.72 87.25 -50.70
N ASP A 73 -12.72 86.37 -50.65
CA ASP A 73 -14.04 86.77 -50.08
C ASP A 73 -14.56 85.98 -48.86
N ILE A 74 -13.71 85.17 -48.22
CA ILE A 74 -14.11 84.32 -47.09
C ILE A 74 -13.98 84.98 -45.68
N PRO A 75 -13.11 85.98 -45.40
CA PRO A 75 -12.79 86.31 -44.00
C PRO A 75 -13.89 87.04 -43.22
N ARG A 76 -14.89 87.66 -43.87
CA ARG A 76 -15.94 88.42 -43.16
C ARG A 76 -17.13 87.60 -42.67
N ARG A 77 -17.42 86.43 -43.25
CA ARG A 77 -18.48 85.54 -42.74
C ARG A 77 -17.95 84.44 -41.82
N VAL A 78 -16.70 84.01 -41.99
CA VAL A 78 -16.13 82.91 -41.17
C VAL A 78 -15.58 83.40 -39.83
N GLY A 79 -15.20 84.69 -39.72
CA GLY A 79 -14.69 85.29 -38.47
C GLY A 79 -15.72 85.34 -37.32
N GLY A 80 -17.01 85.49 -37.63
CA GLY A 80 -18.07 85.48 -36.60
C GLY A 80 -18.34 84.07 -36.06
N TYR A 81 -18.54 83.11 -36.96
CA TYR A 81 -18.84 81.72 -36.57
C TYR A 81 -17.67 81.04 -35.85
N THR A 82 -16.42 81.38 -36.16
CA THR A 82 -15.25 80.80 -35.49
C THR A 82 -15.10 81.26 -34.04
N VAL A 83 -15.44 82.51 -33.72
CA VAL A 83 -15.39 83.02 -32.34
C VAL A 83 -16.52 82.42 -31.49
N TYR A 84 -17.73 82.27 -32.03
CA TYR A 84 -18.84 81.63 -31.32
C TYR A 84 -18.66 80.10 -31.19
N ALA A 85 -18.11 79.43 -32.20
CA ALA A 85 -17.84 77.99 -32.14
C ALA A 85 -16.71 77.65 -31.15
N SER A 86 -15.63 78.45 -31.13
CA SER A 86 -14.54 78.23 -30.16
C SER A 86 -14.94 78.56 -28.72
N SER A 87 -15.77 79.58 -28.51
CA SER A 87 -16.30 79.91 -27.17
C SER A 87 -17.30 78.86 -26.66
N GLY A 88 -18.10 78.26 -27.55
CA GLY A 88 -19.01 77.16 -27.21
C GLY A 88 -18.28 75.87 -26.83
N LEU A 89 -17.22 75.52 -27.54
CA LEU A 89 -16.36 74.37 -27.21
C LEU A 89 -15.68 74.55 -25.84
N GLY A 90 -15.23 75.77 -25.51
CA GLY A 90 -14.65 76.08 -24.20
C GLY A 90 -15.65 75.93 -23.04
N ALA A 91 -16.90 76.39 -23.23
CA ALA A 91 -17.94 76.30 -22.20
C ALA A 91 -18.39 74.86 -21.93
N VAL A 92 -18.35 73.98 -22.93
CA VAL A 92 -18.66 72.54 -22.76
C VAL A 92 -17.46 71.78 -22.17
N HIS A 93 -16.22 72.18 -22.49
CA HIS A 93 -15.03 71.53 -21.94
C HIS A 93 -14.71 71.94 -20.49
N SER A 94 -15.05 73.16 -20.07
CA SER A 94 -14.74 73.68 -18.73
C SER A 94 -15.28 72.80 -17.57
N PRO A 95 -16.54 72.33 -17.59
CA PRO A 95 -17.05 71.41 -16.56
C PRO A 95 -16.37 70.03 -16.58
N ALA A 96 -15.98 69.52 -17.75
CA ALA A 96 -15.32 68.23 -17.89
C ALA A 96 -13.89 68.26 -17.32
N VAL A 97 -13.18 69.37 -17.49
CA VAL A 97 -11.85 69.56 -16.88
C VAL A 97 -11.98 69.69 -15.36
N MET A 98 -13.00 70.41 -14.86
CA MET A 98 -13.22 70.57 -13.42
C MET A 98 -13.60 69.24 -12.71
N VAL A 99 -14.31 68.34 -13.41
CA VAL A 99 -14.58 66.97 -12.91
C VAL A 99 -13.30 66.13 -12.89
N LYS A 100 -12.42 66.27 -13.89
CA LYS A 100 -11.12 65.59 -13.92
C LYS A 100 -10.14 66.15 -12.88
N GLU A 101 -10.19 67.44 -12.60
CA GLU A 101 -9.38 68.08 -11.56
C GLU A 101 -9.78 67.59 -10.16
N ARG A 102 -11.08 67.39 -9.90
CA ARG A 102 -11.56 66.71 -8.68
C ARG A 102 -11.17 65.22 -8.60
N GLN A 103 -10.90 64.58 -9.74
CA GLN A 103 -10.33 63.22 -9.77
C GLN A 103 -8.82 63.24 -9.53
N LEU A 104 -8.12 64.31 -9.91
CA LEU A 104 -6.69 64.52 -9.60
C LEU A 104 -6.45 64.94 -8.14
N THR A 105 -7.38 65.62 -7.48
CA THR A 105 -7.30 65.86 -6.02
C THR A 105 -7.43 64.56 -5.20
N LYS A 106 -7.71 63.42 -5.86
CA LYS A 106 -7.53 62.09 -5.28
C LYS A 106 -6.08 61.58 -5.40
N GLU A 107 -5.08 62.40 -5.70
CA GLU A 107 -3.66 62.00 -5.70
C GLU A 107 -3.18 61.44 -4.35
N ASP A 108 -3.78 61.84 -3.23
CA ASP A 108 -3.55 61.16 -1.93
C ASP A 108 -4.03 59.71 -1.93
N THR A 109 -5.07 59.38 -2.71
CA THR A 109 -5.47 57.97 -2.93
C THR A 109 -4.48 57.22 -3.82
N PHE A 110 -3.73 57.90 -4.71
CA PHE A 110 -2.69 57.23 -5.51
C PHE A 110 -1.44 56.94 -4.67
N ARG A 111 -1.04 57.86 -3.78
CA ARG A 111 0.05 57.60 -2.82
C ARG A 111 -0.33 56.51 -1.82
N THR A 112 -1.59 56.51 -1.36
CA THR A 112 -2.13 55.44 -0.51
C THR A 112 -2.18 54.11 -1.24
N ALA A 113 -2.63 54.09 -2.50
CA ALA A 113 -2.63 52.88 -3.33
C ALA A 113 -1.21 52.37 -3.61
N LEU A 114 -0.24 53.25 -3.86
CA LEU A 114 1.14 52.86 -4.13
C LEU A 114 1.84 52.31 -2.88
N ASN A 115 1.55 52.88 -1.70
CA ASN A 115 2.01 52.33 -0.43
C ASN A 115 1.32 50.99 -0.13
N GLY A 116 0.03 50.85 -0.43
CA GLY A 116 -0.69 49.58 -0.35
C GLY A 116 -0.10 48.51 -1.26
N ILE A 117 0.26 48.85 -2.51
CA ILE A 117 0.92 47.92 -3.45
C ILE A 117 2.31 47.51 -2.95
N ARG A 118 3.08 48.43 -2.36
CA ARG A 118 4.39 48.08 -1.78
C ARG A 118 4.25 47.17 -0.56
N GLU A 119 3.23 47.39 0.26
CA GLU A 119 2.92 46.53 1.40
C GLU A 119 2.47 45.14 0.93
N GLU A 120 1.60 45.06 -0.08
CA GLU A 120 1.18 43.80 -0.69
C GLU A 120 2.34 43.07 -1.37
N GLN A 121 3.23 43.78 -2.06
CA GLN A 121 4.43 43.19 -2.65
C GLN A 121 5.38 42.66 -1.57
N GLY A 122 5.54 43.38 -0.47
CA GLY A 122 6.29 42.92 0.69
C GLY A 122 5.69 41.63 1.28
N ARG A 123 4.36 41.59 1.42
CA ARG A 123 3.64 40.41 1.92
C ARG A 123 3.77 39.21 0.96
N LEU A 124 3.63 39.43 -0.34
CA LEU A 124 3.77 38.38 -1.35
C LEU A 124 5.20 37.85 -1.44
N THR A 125 6.21 38.70 -1.23
CA THR A 125 7.61 38.26 -1.15
C THR A 125 7.82 37.38 0.07
N GLN A 126 7.30 37.80 1.23
CA GLN A 126 7.36 37.01 2.47
C GLN A 126 6.60 35.68 2.35
N GLU A 127 5.43 35.67 1.72
CA GLU A 127 4.68 34.44 1.44
C GLU A 127 5.46 33.52 0.48
N ASN A 128 6.18 34.07 -0.51
CA ASN A 128 7.04 33.28 -1.41
C ASN A 128 8.24 32.66 -0.67
N ASP A 129 8.85 33.41 0.24
CA ASP A 129 9.97 32.91 1.05
C ASP A 129 9.52 31.77 1.98
N ILE A 130 8.33 31.89 2.58
CA ILE A 130 7.74 30.84 3.42
C ILE A 130 7.43 29.60 2.58
N LEU A 131 6.81 29.77 1.41
CA LEU A 131 6.51 28.65 0.51
C LEU A 131 7.78 27.98 -0.01
N SER A 132 8.84 28.73 -0.27
CA SER A 132 10.12 28.18 -0.69
C SER A 132 10.76 27.36 0.43
N ALA A 133 10.72 27.84 1.67
CA ALA A 133 11.18 27.08 2.83
C ALA A 133 10.35 25.80 3.05
N GLU A 134 9.03 25.84 2.82
CA GLU A 134 8.17 24.66 2.92
C GLU A 134 8.46 23.64 1.79
N ILE A 135 8.81 24.11 0.59
CA ILE A 135 9.27 23.24 -0.50
C ILE A 135 10.59 22.57 -0.15
N ASP A 136 11.55 23.30 0.45
CA ASP A 136 12.84 22.74 0.89
C ASP A 136 12.64 21.69 2.01
N ASP A 137 11.73 21.94 2.96
CA ASP A 137 11.38 20.98 4.01
C ASP A 137 10.72 19.72 3.43
N LEU A 138 9.82 19.88 2.45
CA LEU A 138 9.20 18.75 1.75
C LEU A 138 10.23 17.95 0.94
N GLN A 139 11.21 18.60 0.32
CA GLN A 139 12.31 17.91 -0.36
C GLN A 139 13.16 17.11 0.62
N SER A 140 13.51 17.69 1.78
CA SER A 140 14.24 16.96 2.82
C SER A 140 13.46 15.74 3.34
N GLU A 141 12.14 15.80 3.41
CA GLU A 141 11.32 14.67 3.84
C GLU A 141 11.25 13.59 2.75
N VAL A 142 11.18 13.97 1.47
CA VAL A 142 11.24 13.03 0.34
C VAL A 142 12.59 12.31 0.30
N ASP A 143 13.71 13.01 0.53
CA ASP A 143 15.04 12.41 0.58
C ASP A 143 15.15 11.40 1.73
N ARG A 144 14.63 11.74 2.91
CA ARG A 144 14.54 10.79 4.05
C ARG A 144 13.69 9.58 3.73
N MET A 145 12.59 9.75 3.02
CA MET A 145 11.72 8.64 2.61
C MET A 145 12.44 7.70 1.63
N ASN A 146 13.23 8.26 0.71
CA ASN A 146 14.05 7.49 -0.23
C ASN A 146 15.15 6.71 0.48
N ASP A 147 15.82 7.31 1.48
CA ASP A 147 16.81 6.61 2.33
C ASP A 147 16.16 5.44 3.09
N ILE A 148 14.95 5.64 3.62
CA ILE A 148 14.17 4.57 4.28
C ILE A 148 13.78 3.47 3.30
N GLU A 149 13.34 3.82 2.08
CA GLU A 149 13.01 2.85 1.02
C GLU A 149 14.23 2.01 0.65
N MET A 150 15.39 2.64 0.47
CA MET A 150 16.64 1.96 0.14
C MET A 150 17.08 1.01 1.26
N ALA A 151 16.99 1.44 2.53
CA ALA A 151 17.27 0.59 3.68
C ALA A 151 16.29 -0.59 3.80
N LEU A 152 15.00 -0.38 3.52
CA LEU A 152 14.00 -1.45 3.51
C LEU A 152 14.21 -2.43 2.36
N ARG A 153 14.67 -1.95 1.19
CA ARG A 153 15.01 -2.79 0.05
C ARG A 153 16.23 -3.67 0.34
N GLU A 154 17.27 -3.10 0.95
CA GLU A 154 18.45 -3.85 1.41
C GLU A 154 18.08 -4.89 2.49
N LEU A 155 17.19 -4.52 3.41
CA LEU A 155 16.68 -5.44 4.44
C LEU A 155 15.83 -6.56 3.83
N SER A 156 15.03 -6.26 2.80
CA SER A 156 14.24 -7.24 2.05
C SER A 156 15.13 -8.20 1.25
N GLU A 157 16.19 -7.71 0.61
CA GLU A 157 17.16 -8.53 -0.12
C GLU A 157 17.96 -9.45 0.83
N THR A 158 18.33 -8.95 2.01
CA THR A 158 19.05 -9.75 3.00
C THR A 158 18.16 -10.76 3.73
N GLN A 159 16.92 -10.39 4.08
CA GLN A 159 15.96 -11.27 4.75
C GLN A 159 15.21 -12.21 3.81
N GLY A 160 15.15 -11.93 2.51
CA GLY A 160 14.52 -12.81 1.52
C GLY A 160 15.16 -14.20 1.48
N SER A 161 16.48 -14.29 1.66
CA SER A 161 17.22 -15.56 1.75
C SER A 161 17.02 -16.32 3.07
N GLN A 162 16.72 -15.60 4.16
CA GLN A 162 16.44 -16.21 5.47
C GLN A 162 14.98 -16.67 5.56
N LEU A 163 14.07 -15.95 4.90
CA LEU A 163 12.65 -16.31 4.82
C LEU A 163 12.44 -17.55 3.94
N SER A 164 13.20 -17.70 2.84
CA SER A 164 13.17 -18.94 2.05
C SER A 164 13.68 -20.14 2.85
N GLN A 165 14.79 -20.01 3.58
CA GLN A 165 15.30 -21.06 4.46
C GLN A 165 14.31 -21.40 5.58
N LEU A 166 13.64 -20.40 6.17
CA LEU A 166 12.60 -20.63 7.17
C LEU A 166 11.40 -21.38 6.59
N MET A 167 10.94 -21.00 5.40
CA MET A 167 9.85 -21.70 4.70
C MET A 167 10.24 -23.15 4.37
N ASP A 168 11.48 -23.39 3.94
CA ASP A 168 12.00 -24.73 3.70
C ASP A 168 12.03 -25.56 4.99
N LEU A 169 12.46 -24.98 6.11
CA LEU A 169 12.45 -25.65 7.42
C LEU A 169 11.02 -25.95 7.89
N ILE A 170 10.07 -25.03 7.69
CA ILE A 170 8.65 -25.26 8.01
C ILE A 170 8.10 -26.40 7.16
N ARG A 171 8.42 -26.44 5.86
CA ARG A 171 8.02 -27.50 4.95
C ARG A 171 8.60 -28.86 5.36
N GLN A 172 9.90 -28.91 5.70
CA GLN A 172 10.56 -30.13 6.18
C GLN A 172 9.95 -30.60 7.51
N ASN A 173 9.68 -29.69 8.44
CA ASN A 173 9.02 -30.05 9.70
C ASN A 173 7.60 -30.57 9.48
N LYS A 174 6.86 -30.00 8.53
CA LYS A 174 5.55 -30.53 8.14
C LYS A 174 5.66 -31.95 7.59
N GLU A 175 6.59 -32.19 6.66
CA GLU A 175 6.83 -33.51 6.08
C GLU A 175 7.23 -34.55 7.14
N ILE A 176 8.08 -34.16 8.09
CA ILE A 176 8.47 -35.02 9.23
C ILE A 176 7.25 -35.30 10.12
N ASN A 177 6.41 -34.30 10.41
CA ASN A 177 5.20 -34.48 11.20
C ASN A 177 4.19 -35.41 10.51
N ASP A 178 3.99 -35.28 9.20
CA ASP A 178 3.13 -36.15 8.40
C ASP A 178 3.67 -37.60 8.41
N GLY A 179 4.99 -37.76 8.26
CA GLY A 179 5.66 -39.06 8.38
C GLY A 179 5.50 -39.70 9.76
N MET A 180 5.67 -38.92 10.83
CA MET A 180 5.44 -39.42 12.20
C MET A 180 3.98 -39.81 12.43
N ARG A 181 3.02 -39.06 11.86
CA ARG A 181 1.60 -39.39 11.95
C ARG A 181 1.29 -40.71 11.26
N ALA A 182 1.84 -40.95 10.07
CA ALA A 182 1.69 -42.21 9.35
C ALA A 182 2.26 -43.40 10.16
N VAL A 183 3.43 -43.22 10.79
CA VAL A 183 4.03 -44.25 11.65
C VAL A 183 3.16 -44.54 12.88
N LEU A 184 2.65 -43.51 13.56
CA LEU A 184 1.75 -43.70 14.70
C LEU A 184 0.44 -44.39 14.28
N LYS A 185 -0.10 -44.06 13.11
CA LYS A 185 -1.27 -44.74 12.54
C LYS A 185 -1.01 -46.21 12.29
N SER A 186 0.08 -46.54 11.61
CA SER A 186 0.44 -47.94 11.35
C SER A 186 0.64 -48.72 12.64
N LYS A 187 1.30 -48.13 13.64
CA LYS A 187 1.51 -48.75 14.95
C LYS A 187 0.19 -48.96 15.70
N ALA A 188 -0.69 -47.96 15.74
CA ALA A 188 -2.01 -48.09 16.36
C ALA A 188 -2.84 -49.17 15.66
N ALA A 189 -2.84 -49.20 14.32
CA ALA A 189 -3.52 -50.24 13.55
C ALA A 189 -2.96 -51.65 13.85
N GLU A 190 -1.64 -51.80 13.93
CA GLU A 190 -0.99 -53.06 14.30
C GLU A 190 -1.39 -53.52 15.71
N GLU A 191 -1.41 -52.62 16.69
CA GLU A 191 -1.82 -52.92 18.07
C GLU A 191 -3.31 -53.29 18.14
N VAL A 192 -4.18 -52.60 17.39
CA VAL A 192 -5.61 -52.95 17.32
C VAL A 192 -5.80 -54.31 16.66
N ILE A 193 -5.10 -54.60 15.55
CA ILE A 193 -5.17 -55.91 14.88
C ILE A 193 -4.69 -57.02 15.82
N SER A 194 -3.59 -56.80 16.53
CA SER A 194 -3.08 -57.73 17.53
C SER A 194 -4.11 -57.98 18.63
N LEU A 195 -4.77 -56.93 19.13
CA LEU A 195 -5.84 -57.03 20.10
C LEU A 195 -7.05 -57.83 19.58
N VAL A 196 -7.44 -57.65 18.31
CA VAL A 196 -8.53 -58.42 17.69
C VAL A 196 -8.17 -59.91 17.66
N LEU A 197 -6.94 -60.24 17.27
CA LEU A 197 -6.46 -61.63 17.24
C LEU A 197 -6.35 -62.24 18.65
N ASP A 198 -5.92 -61.45 19.64
CA ASP A 198 -5.82 -61.90 21.03
C ASP A 198 -7.19 -62.17 21.68
N ILE A 199 -8.25 -61.51 21.19
CA ILE A 199 -9.62 -61.74 21.67
C ILE A 199 -10.21 -63.03 21.09
N ASP A 200 -9.91 -63.35 19.82
CA ASP A 200 -10.30 -64.59 19.12
C ASP A 200 -9.44 -65.79 19.58
N ASN A 201 -9.54 -66.13 20.87
CA ASN A 201 -8.80 -67.26 21.44
C ASN A 201 -9.36 -68.63 21.04
N ASP A 202 -10.61 -68.69 20.57
CA ASP A 202 -11.26 -69.94 20.20
C ASP A 202 -11.03 -70.32 18.73
N GLY A 203 -10.39 -69.44 17.95
CA GLY A 203 -10.09 -69.66 16.53
C GLY A 203 -11.36 -69.78 15.69
N SER A 204 -12.47 -69.21 16.17
CA SER A 204 -13.73 -69.20 15.44
C SER A 204 -13.72 -68.21 14.28
N PHE A 205 -12.77 -67.25 14.27
CA PHE A 205 -12.68 -66.16 13.31
C PHE A 205 -13.98 -65.34 13.23
N SER A 206 -14.78 -65.37 14.30
CA SER A 206 -16.06 -64.70 14.40
C SER A 206 -16.20 -63.99 15.75
N ILE A 207 -16.42 -62.68 15.72
CA ILE A 207 -16.51 -61.85 16.93
C ILE A 207 -17.95 -61.87 17.46
N GLN A 208 -18.15 -62.48 18.62
CA GLN A 208 -19.42 -62.51 19.33
C GLN A 208 -19.66 -61.20 20.10
N ASN A 209 -20.92 -60.87 20.41
CA ASN A 209 -21.28 -59.64 21.14
C ASN A 209 -20.49 -59.42 22.45
N LYS A 210 -20.11 -60.50 23.16
CA LYS A 210 -19.30 -60.40 24.38
C LYS A 210 -17.84 -60.04 24.12
N GLU A 211 -17.32 -60.40 22.96
CA GLU A 211 -15.97 -60.09 22.49
C GLU A 211 -15.89 -58.68 21.95
N ILE A 212 -16.98 -58.19 21.34
CA ILE A 212 -17.12 -56.77 20.94
C ILE A 212 -16.90 -55.86 22.15
N ASP A 213 -17.52 -56.15 23.29
CA ASP A 213 -17.32 -55.34 24.51
C ASP A 213 -15.87 -55.35 24.98
N ARG A 214 -15.17 -56.50 24.90
CA ARG A 214 -13.75 -56.60 25.26
C ARG A 214 -12.86 -55.83 24.29
N LEU A 215 -13.17 -55.89 22.99
CA LEU A 215 -12.46 -55.16 21.95
C LEU A 215 -12.59 -53.66 22.18
N ILE A 216 -13.79 -53.18 22.46
CA ILE A 216 -14.03 -51.75 22.74
C ILE A 216 -13.26 -51.30 23.97
N ILE A 217 -13.28 -52.08 25.06
CA ILE A 217 -12.50 -51.76 26.27
C ILE A 217 -11.00 -51.76 25.97
N GLY A 218 -10.50 -52.76 25.22
CA GLY A 218 -9.10 -52.84 24.86
C GLY A 218 -8.65 -51.66 24.00
N MET A 219 -9.43 -51.28 22.99
CA MET A 219 -9.16 -50.11 22.15
C MET A 219 -9.19 -48.80 22.95
N LYS A 220 -10.07 -48.69 23.95
CA LYS A 220 -10.10 -47.52 24.87
C LYS A 220 -8.89 -47.43 25.79
N LEU A 221 -8.27 -48.56 26.12
CA LEU A 221 -7.07 -48.60 26.93
C LEU A 221 -5.80 -48.29 26.12
N MET A 222 -5.88 -48.32 24.79
CA MET A 222 -4.78 -47.95 23.92
C MET A 222 -4.55 -46.44 23.95
N ASP A 223 -3.29 -46.05 24.06
CA ASP A 223 -2.91 -44.65 24.19
C ASP A 223 -3.08 -43.88 22.88
N GLY A 224 -3.84 -42.80 22.93
CA GLY A 224 -4.01 -41.88 21.80
C GLY A 224 -5.01 -42.31 20.74
N VAL A 225 -5.82 -43.35 21.02
CA VAL A 225 -6.91 -43.81 20.15
C VAL A 225 -8.24 -43.34 20.73
N SER A 226 -9.01 -42.56 19.98
CA SER A 226 -10.36 -42.14 20.36
C SER A 226 -11.36 -42.45 19.24
N PHE A 227 -12.51 -43.00 19.62
CA PHE A 227 -13.58 -43.40 18.69
C PHE A 227 -14.93 -43.40 19.39
N ASP A 228 -16.03 -43.34 18.62
CA ASP A 228 -17.38 -43.47 19.15
C ASP A 228 -17.74 -44.96 19.29
N GLU A 229 -17.95 -45.39 20.54
CA GLU A 229 -18.27 -46.78 20.86
C GLU A 229 -19.59 -47.24 20.26
N ASN A 230 -20.61 -46.37 20.23
CA ASN A 230 -21.94 -46.74 19.76
C ASN A 230 -21.91 -46.93 18.25
N MET A 231 -21.26 -45.99 17.54
CA MET A 231 -21.07 -46.11 16.10
C MET A 231 -20.22 -47.33 15.74
N PHE A 232 -19.16 -47.60 16.51
CA PHE A 232 -18.32 -48.78 16.29
C PHE A 232 -19.10 -50.09 16.49
N ARG A 233 -19.96 -50.18 17.52
CA ARG A 233 -20.85 -51.33 17.75
C ARG A 233 -21.82 -51.53 16.58
N ASP A 234 -22.42 -50.44 16.11
CA ASP A 234 -23.38 -50.48 15.00
C ASP A 234 -22.72 -50.90 13.69
N ASP A 235 -21.49 -50.44 13.44
CA ASP A 235 -20.73 -50.81 12.24
C ASP A 235 -20.26 -52.28 12.32
N LEU A 236 -19.83 -52.76 13.50
CA LEU A 236 -19.51 -54.17 13.69
C LEU A 236 -20.73 -55.09 13.47
N ALA A 237 -21.90 -54.68 13.96
CA ALA A 237 -23.14 -55.44 13.80
C ALA A 237 -23.57 -55.56 12.33
N LYS A 238 -23.24 -54.56 11.49
CA LYS A 238 -23.47 -54.60 10.03
C LYS A 238 -22.47 -55.49 9.30
N CYS A 239 -21.23 -55.54 9.77
CA CYS A 239 -20.11 -56.24 9.13
C CYS A 239 -20.09 -57.76 9.36
N GLY A 240 -21.20 -58.40 9.77
CA GLY A 240 -21.31 -59.87 9.81
C GLY A 240 -20.45 -60.59 10.87
N GLY A 241 -19.56 -59.87 11.56
CA GLY A 241 -18.75 -60.35 12.67
C GLY A 241 -17.52 -61.17 12.27
N SER A 242 -17.18 -61.31 10.98
CA SER A 242 -15.94 -62.03 10.61
C SER A 242 -14.71 -61.18 10.91
N VAL A 243 -13.62 -61.82 11.39
CA VAL A 243 -12.38 -61.12 11.74
C VAL A 243 -11.78 -60.37 10.54
N ASP A 244 -11.82 -60.95 9.34
CA ASP A 244 -11.32 -60.32 8.12
C ASP A 244 -12.10 -59.04 7.77
N GLU A 245 -13.43 -59.07 7.89
CA GLU A 245 -14.28 -57.89 7.66
C GLU A 245 -14.06 -56.82 8.72
N VAL A 246 -13.84 -57.22 9.97
CA VAL A 246 -13.52 -56.30 11.08
C VAL A 246 -12.16 -55.64 10.87
N ILE A 247 -11.14 -56.39 10.46
CA ILE A 247 -9.81 -55.82 10.13
C ILE A 247 -9.91 -54.87 8.93
N ALA A 248 -10.64 -55.24 7.88
CA ALA A 248 -10.86 -54.38 6.72
C ALA A 248 -11.58 -53.08 7.11
N MET A 249 -12.60 -53.19 7.97
CA MET A 249 -13.32 -52.05 8.52
C MET A 249 -12.40 -51.15 9.36
N ILE A 250 -11.61 -51.71 10.29
CA ILE A 250 -10.66 -50.94 11.11
C ILE A 250 -9.64 -50.21 10.24
N LYS A 251 -9.11 -50.89 9.22
CA LYS A 251 -8.19 -50.28 8.25
C LYS A 251 -8.82 -49.09 7.54
N ASP A 252 -10.06 -49.24 7.06
CA ASP A 252 -10.82 -48.15 6.45
C ASP A 252 -11.03 -46.98 7.42
N MET A 253 -11.29 -47.24 8.71
CA MET A 253 -11.41 -46.19 9.73
C MET A 253 -10.13 -45.36 9.93
N PHE A 254 -8.95 -45.96 9.76
CA PHE A 254 -7.66 -45.26 9.85
C PHE A 254 -7.31 -44.47 8.57
N ASP A 255 -7.67 -45.02 7.40
CA ASP A 255 -7.39 -44.42 6.09
C ASP A 255 -8.38 -43.26 5.77
N SER A 256 -9.62 -43.33 6.27
CA SER A 256 -10.68 -42.33 6.04
C SER A 256 -10.35 -40.93 6.56
N GLY A 257 -9.45 -40.80 7.54
CA GLY A 257 -9.09 -39.52 8.14
C GLY A 257 -8.20 -38.61 7.28
N GLU A 258 -7.76 -39.05 6.10
CA GLU A 258 -6.86 -38.28 5.20
C GLU A 258 -7.52 -37.82 3.90
N ALA A 259 -8.77 -38.19 3.67
CA ALA A 259 -9.51 -37.71 2.51
C ALA A 259 -9.77 -36.21 2.68
N GLY A 260 -8.92 -35.39 2.06
CA GLY A 260 -9.09 -33.95 1.95
C GLY A 260 -10.49 -33.59 1.46
N GLU A 261 -10.92 -32.38 1.81
CA GLU A 261 -12.26 -31.76 1.73
C GLU A 261 -12.94 -31.74 0.32
N GLY A 262 -12.67 -32.68 -0.58
CA GLY A 262 -12.93 -32.57 -2.01
C GLY A 262 -13.89 -33.56 -2.65
N GLU A 263 -14.42 -34.58 -1.96
CA GLU A 263 -15.42 -35.46 -2.56
C GLU A 263 -16.53 -35.82 -1.56
N GLU A 264 -17.68 -35.16 -1.75
CA GLU A 264 -18.95 -35.42 -1.10
C GLU A 264 -19.51 -36.77 -1.59
N ARG A 265 -18.85 -37.87 -1.22
CA ARG A 265 -19.44 -39.21 -1.28
C ARG A 265 -20.26 -39.42 -0.02
N CYS A 266 -21.54 -39.75 -0.22
CA CYS A 266 -22.48 -40.18 0.80
C CYS A 266 -21.88 -41.29 1.70
N THR A 267 -21.20 -40.89 2.77
CA THR A 267 -20.69 -41.75 3.83
C THR A 267 -21.53 -41.45 5.06
N GLY A 268 -22.72 -42.07 5.13
CA GLY A 268 -23.55 -41.99 6.32
C GLY A 268 -22.76 -42.53 7.51
N GLY A 269 -22.46 -41.65 8.48
CA GLY A 269 -22.05 -41.95 9.85
C GLY A 269 -21.17 -43.19 10.04
N ARG A 270 -20.05 -43.29 9.34
CA ARG A 270 -19.04 -44.34 9.62
C ARG A 270 -18.21 -43.90 10.82
N CYS A 271 -17.94 -44.81 11.75
CA CYS A 271 -17.07 -44.49 12.88
C CYS A 271 -15.67 -44.11 12.36
N THR A 272 -15.06 -43.07 12.93
CA THR A 272 -13.70 -42.63 12.59
C THR A 272 -12.82 -42.74 13.82
N ILE A 273 -11.60 -43.28 13.64
CA ILE A 273 -10.62 -43.36 14.70
C ILE A 273 -9.75 -42.12 14.64
N ASN A 274 -9.86 -41.26 15.65
CA ASN A 274 -9.03 -40.09 15.79
C ASN A 274 -7.80 -40.45 16.61
N ILE A 275 -6.63 -40.34 15.98
CA ILE A 275 -5.34 -40.45 16.66
C ILE A 275 -4.90 -39.06 17.12
N ASP A 276 -4.56 -38.97 18.40
CA ASP A 276 -4.03 -37.74 19.00
C ASP A 276 -2.84 -37.19 18.20
N GLU A 277 -2.69 -35.87 18.21
CA GLU A 277 -1.55 -35.23 17.58
C GLU A 277 -0.23 -35.82 18.11
N PRO A 278 0.78 -36.02 17.23
CA PRO A 278 2.05 -36.65 17.61
C PRO A 278 2.72 -35.94 18.79
N GLU A 279 2.55 -34.62 18.91
CA GLU A 279 3.07 -33.86 20.04
C GLU A 279 2.56 -34.35 21.40
N ASN A 280 1.27 -34.68 21.50
CA ASN A 280 0.65 -35.11 22.75
C ASN A 280 1.13 -36.52 23.12
N PHE A 281 1.26 -37.40 22.12
CA PHE A 281 1.85 -38.72 22.29
C PHE A 281 3.29 -38.64 22.83
N PHE A 282 4.13 -37.79 22.23
CA PHE A 282 5.51 -37.62 22.69
C PHE A 282 5.62 -36.90 24.04
N LYS A 283 4.75 -35.91 24.33
CA LYS A 283 4.71 -35.26 25.66
C LYS A 283 4.36 -36.26 26.75
N LYS A 284 3.38 -37.14 26.52
CA LYS A 284 3.00 -38.20 27.45
C LYS A 284 4.15 -39.17 27.72
N ASN A 285 4.82 -39.65 26.67
CA ASN A 285 5.95 -40.58 26.80
C ASN A 285 7.25 -39.94 27.32
N ARG A 286 7.49 -38.64 27.09
CA ARG A 286 8.62 -37.94 27.72
C ARG A 286 8.40 -37.74 29.21
N GLY A 287 7.16 -37.55 29.64
CA GLY A 287 6.81 -37.45 31.05
C GLY A 287 7.01 -38.74 31.84
N SER A 288 6.93 -39.91 31.18
CA SER A 288 7.14 -41.22 31.81
C SER A 288 8.61 -41.66 31.85
N MET A 289 9.51 -40.99 31.12
CA MET A 289 10.93 -41.36 31.02
C MET A 289 11.84 -40.62 32.02
N THR A 290 11.28 -39.79 32.91
CA THR A 290 12.06 -38.92 33.81
C THR A 290 12.24 -39.43 35.24
N TYR A 291 11.81 -40.64 35.61
CA TYR A 291 12.05 -41.19 36.95
C TYR A 291 12.29 -42.70 36.92
N ASP A 292 13.58 -43.08 36.92
CA ASP A 292 14.21 -44.02 37.87
C ASP A 292 15.72 -44.09 37.63
#